data_AF-A0A1B9VD54-F1
#
_entry.id   AF-A0A1B9VD54-F1
#
_cell.length_a   1.000
_cell.length_b   1.000
_cell.length_c   1.000
_cell.angle_alpha   90.00
_cell.angle_beta   90.00
_cell.angle_gamma   90.00
#
_symmetry.space_group_name_H-M   'P 1'
#
loop_
_entity.id
_entity.type
_entity.pdbx_description
1 polymer ?
#
loop_
_entity_poly.entity_id
_entity_poly.type
_entity_poly.pdbx_seq_one_letter_code
_entity_poly.pdbx_strand_id
1 'polypeptide(L)'
;MTDSKTRTAKPKKPKASRHLEFEFRLDAPREKVWRAISIPEIRESWLPGTNLRNAIPIRQIPGKEVTYLMRDPYPPHLESMVTFHLAQSGENSTCLRIIHQLTDAKCLPPAKAANSNSVEMICAA
;
A
#
# COMPACT_ATOMS: atom_id res chain seq x y z
N MET A 1 -37.28 -15.43 8.54
CA MET A 1 -36.59 -16.34 9.48
C MET A 1 -35.20 -16.59 8.95
N THR A 2 -34.22 -16.13 9.71
CA THR A 2 -32.77 -16.34 9.63
C THR A 2 -32.44 -17.85 9.59
N ASP A 3 -31.30 -18.33 9.08
CA ASP A 3 -30.00 -18.18 9.73
C ASP A 3 -28.81 -18.62 8.84
N SER A 4 -27.88 -17.67 8.69
CA SER A 4 -26.43 -17.76 8.87
C SER A 4 -25.66 -19.02 8.42
N LYS A 5 -25.06 -18.95 7.23
CA LYS A 5 -23.86 -19.76 6.92
C LYS A 5 -22.60 -19.04 7.41
N THR A 6 -22.22 -19.32 8.65
CA THR A 6 -20.93 -18.93 9.25
C THR A 6 -19.77 -19.45 8.41
N ARG A 7 -19.09 -18.56 7.67
CA ARG A 7 -17.77 -18.85 7.08
C ARG A 7 -16.70 -18.53 8.11
N THR A 8 -16.25 -19.57 8.81
CA THR A 8 -15.08 -19.55 9.68
C THR A 8 -13.83 -19.30 8.84
N ALA A 9 -13.38 -18.04 8.74
CA ALA A 9 -12.08 -17.71 8.19
C ALA A 9 -11.00 -18.00 9.24
N LYS A 10 -10.24 -19.08 9.04
CA LYS A 10 -9.04 -19.42 9.82
C LYS A 10 -8.05 -18.24 9.77
N PRO A 11 -7.50 -17.76 10.90
CA PRO A 11 -6.50 -16.69 10.87
C PRO A 11 -5.21 -17.24 10.27
N LYS A 12 -4.95 -16.90 9.00
CA LYS A 12 -3.66 -17.15 8.37
C LYS A 12 -2.67 -16.17 8.99
N LYS A 13 -1.70 -16.68 9.75
CA LYS A 13 -0.56 -15.91 10.27
C LYS A 13 -0.03 -15.01 9.15
N PRO A 14 0.02 -13.67 9.33
CA PRO A 14 0.49 -12.81 8.26
C PRO A 14 1.97 -13.14 8.06
N LYS A 15 2.30 -13.64 6.86
CA LYS A 15 3.63 -13.40 6.32
C LYS A 15 3.83 -11.88 6.39
N ALA A 16 5.06 -11.40 6.57
CA ALA A 16 5.37 -9.97 6.44
C ALA A 16 5.12 -9.55 4.98
N SER A 17 3.86 -9.42 4.60
CA SER A 17 3.41 -8.95 3.30
C SER A 17 3.82 -7.48 3.27
N ARG A 18 4.76 -7.17 2.39
CA ARG A 18 5.19 -5.82 2.05
C ARG A 18 4.10 -5.05 1.28
N HIS A 19 2.85 -5.47 1.45
CA HIS A 19 1.71 -5.10 0.67
C HIS A 19 0.53 -5.06 1.63
N LEU A 20 0.03 -3.85 1.85
CA LEU A 20 -1.14 -3.59 2.66
C LEU A 20 -2.21 -3.02 1.74
N GLU A 21 -3.41 -3.57 1.83
CA GLU A 21 -4.57 -3.04 1.13
C GLU A 21 -5.62 -2.63 2.15
N PHE A 22 -6.15 -1.44 1.96
CA PHE A 22 -7.25 -0.91 2.74
C PHE A 22 -8.36 -0.51 1.80
N GLU A 23 -9.60 -0.80 2.16
CA GLU A 23 -10.78 -0.39 1.41
C GLU A 23 -11.70 0.39 2.35
N PHE A 24 -12.08 1.58 1.94
CA PHE A 24 -12.94 2.48 2.68
C PHE A 24 -14.11 2.92 1.81
N ARG A 25 -15.30 2.96 2.39
CA ARG A 25 -16.48 3.58 1.79
C ARG A 25 -16.66 4.95 2.39
N LEU A 26 -16.69 5.96 1.54
CA LEU A 26 -16.86 7.36 1.93
C LEU A 26 -18.21 7.85 1.41
N ASP A 27 -19.03 8.44 2.26
CA ASP A 27 -20.24 9.19 1.89
C ASP A 27 -19.89 10.57 1.34
N ALA A 28 -19.11 10.57 0.27
CA ALA A 28 -18.74 11.75 -0.48
C ALA A 28 -18.67 11.42 -1.98
N PRO A 29 -19.01 12.39 -2.85
CA PRO A 29 -18.87 12.24 -4.28
C PRO A 29 -17.38 12.08 -4.66
N ARG A 30 -17.11 11.31 -5.72
CA ARG A 30 -15.74 10.96 -6.15
C ARG A 30 -14.85 12.19 -6.36
N GLU A 31 -15.41 13.29 -6.82
CA GLU A 31 -14.69 14.53 -7.11
C GLU A 31 -14.14 15.17 -5.84
N LYS A 32 -14.90 15.09 -4.74
CA LYS A 32 -14.47 15.60 -3.44
C LYS A 32 -13.32 14.77 -2.89
N VAL A 33 -13.42 13.44 -2.99
CA VAL A 33 -12.33 12.53 -2.57
C VAL A 33 -11.10 12.70 -3.46
N TRP A 34 -11.29 12.87 -4.78
CA TRP A 34 -10.21 13.15 -5.71
C TRP A 34 -9.45 14.45 -5.36
N ARG A 35 -10.18 15.51 -5.05
CA ARG A 35 -9.59 16.78 -4.59
C ARG A 35 -8.81 16.59 -3.29
N ALA A 36 -9.32 15.81 -2.34
CA ALA A 36 -8.65 15.56 -1.06
C ALA A 36 -7.31 14.82 -1.19
N ILE A 37 -7.15 13.96 -2.21
CA ILE A 37 -5.89 13.24 -2.47
C ILE A 37 -4.98 13.96 -3.47
N SER A 38 -5.52 14.73 -4.40
CA SER A 38 -4.76 15.37 -5.49
C SER A 38 -4.31 16.80 -5.20
N ILE A 39 -5.12 17.57 -4.45
CA ILE A 39 -4.78 18.96 -4.14
C ILE A 39 -3.85 18.95 -2.92
N PRO A 40 -2.61 19.45 -3.03
CA PRO A 40 -1.64 19.39 -1.94
C PRO A 40 -2.14 20.11 -0.68
N GLU A 41 -2.76 21.29 -0.83
CA GLU A 41 -3.27 22.08 0.30
C GLU A 41 -4.33 21.33 1.13
N ILE A 42 -5.22 20.57 0.48
CA ILE A 42 -6.24 19.77 1.18
C ILE A 42 -5.60 18.49 1.73
N ARG A 43 -4.71 17.88 0.95
CA ARG A 43 -4.02 16.65 1.32
C ARG A 43 -3.17 16.84 2.56
N GLU A 44 -2.44 17.93 2.68
CA GLU A 44 -1.56 18.22 3.82
C GLU A 44 -2.28 18.22 5.17
N SER A 45 -3.59 18.51 5.18
CA SER A 45 -4.39 18.47 6.41
C SER A 45 -4.53 17.07 7.02
N TRP A 46 -4.41 15.99 6.22
CA TRP A 46 -4.56 14.61 6.71
C TRP A 46 -3.39 13.70 6.32
N LEU A 47 -2.61 14.08 5.30
CA LEU A 47 -1.40 13.42 4.87
C LEU A 47 -0.29 14.46 4.65
N PRO A 48 0.52 14.73 5.70
CA PRO A 48 1.55 15.75 5.61
C PRO A 48 2.63 15.34 4.60
N GLY A 49 3.13 16.33 3.86
CA GLY A 49 4.17 16.12 2.85
C GLY A 49 5.47 15.53 3.41
N THR A 50 5.72 15.63 4.72
CA THR A 50 6.88 15.04 5.39
C THR A 50 6.91 13.51 5.35
N ASN A 51 5.75 12.86 5.21
CA ASN A 51 5.64 11.40 5.05
C ASN A 51 5.79 10.98 3.57
N LEU A 52 5.70 11.95 2.67
CA LEU A 52 5.89 11.73 1.24
C LEU A 52 7.36 11.97 0.89
N ARG A 53 7.88 11.15 -0.01
CA ARG A 53 9.19 11.40 -0.59
C ARG A 53 9.18 12.73 -1.37
N ASN A 54 8.14 12.90 -2.18
CA ASN A 54 7.89 14.08 -3.00
C ASN A 54 6.39 14.45 -2.90
N ALA A 55 6.07 15.74 -2.91
CA ALA A 55 4.66 16.18 -2.92
C ALA A 55 3.93 15.82 -4.23
N ILE A 56 4.68 15.57 -5.30
CA ILE A 56 4.21 15.28 -6.66
C ILE A 56 3.94 13.77 -6.81
N PRO A 57 2.79 13.35 -7.36
CA PRO A 57 2.51 11.95 -7.64
C PRO A 57 3.39 11.40 -8.77
N ILE A 58 3.77 10.12 -8.68
CA ILE A 58 4.50 9.44 -9.76
C ILE A 58 3.60 9.07 -10.93
N ARG A 59 2.31 8.86 -10.64
CA ARG A 59 1.28 8.53 -11.62
C ARG A 59 -0.04 9.13 -11.15
N GLN A 60 -0.77 9.74 -12.06
CA GLN A 60 -2.08 10.31 -11.76
C GLN A 60 -3.02 10.08 -12.94
N ILE A 61 -4.14 9.41 -12.68
CA ILE A 61 -5.26 9.21 -13.60
C ILE A 61 -6.47 9.92 -12.98
N PRO A 62 -6.84 11.11 -13.50
CA PRO A 62 -7.93 11.93 -12.98
C PRO A 62 -9.20 11.14 -12.65
N GLY A 63 -9.61 11.21 -11.38
CA GLY A 63 -10.85 10.60 -10.88
C GLY A 63 -10.83 9.08 -10.77
N LYS A 64 -9.69 8.41 -11.00
CA LYS A 64 -9.58 6.94 -10.93
C LYS A 64 -8.45 6.47 -10.03
N GLU A 65 -7.24 7.01 -10.19
CA GLU A 65 -6.06 6.49 -9.50
C GLU A 65 -5.00 7.57 -9.32
N VAL A 66 -4.31 7.57 -8.19
CA VAL A 66 -3.08 8.35 -8.02
C VAL A 66 -2.07 7.57 -7.20
N THR A 67 -0.80 7.63 -7.59
CA THR A 67 0.29 6.93 -6.92
C THR A 67 1.30 7.94 -6.39
N TYR A 68 1.67 7.77 -5.12
CA TYR A 68 2.66 8.58 -4.43
C TYR A 68 3.82 7.70 -3.94
N LEU A 69 5.00 8.31 -3.85
CA LEU A 69 6.12 7.74 -3.13
C LEU A 69 6.12 8.31 -1.71
N MET A 70 6.12 7.40 -0.74
CA MET A 70 6.30 7.67 0.67
C MET A 70 7.73 7.36 1.08
N ARG A 71 8.23 8.12 2.05
CA ARG A 71 9.54 7.91 2.64
C ARG A 71 9.40 8.02 4.15
N ASP A 72 9.92 7.01 4.85
CA ASP A 72 9.93 7.05 6.30
C ASP A 72 10.85 8.17 6.81
N PRO A 73 10.38 9.02 7.74
CA PRO A 73 11.18 10.12 8.26
C PRO A 73 12.34 9.63 9.14
N TYR A 74 12.28 8.40 9.67
CA TYR A 74 13.33 7.82 10.49
C TYR A 74 14.29 6.97 9.65
N PRO A 75 15.59 6.92 10.01
CA PRO A 75 16.50 5.94 9.45
C PRO A 75 15.96 4.52 9.70
N PRO A 76 16.01 3.60 8.72
CA PRO A 76 16.82 3.63 7.51
C PRO A 76 16.19 4.34 6.29
N HIS A 77 15.19 5.19 6.49
CA HIS A 77 14.52 5.99 5.45
C HIS A 77 13.93 5.12 4.33
N LEU A 78 13.11 4.15 4.72
CA LEU A 78 12.52 3.22 3.78
C LEU A 78 11.57 3.94 2.82
N GLU A 79 11.61 3.54 1.56
CA GLU A 79 10.70 4.04 0.52
C GLU A 79 9.55 3.05 0.28
N SER A 80 8.33 3.58 0.19
CA SER A 80 7.14 2.83 -0.18
C SER A 80 6.33 3.53 -1.26
N MET A 81 5.56 2.75 -2.00
CA MET A 81 4.66 3.21 -3.03
C MET A 81 3.23 3.07 -2.53
N VAL A 82 2.49 4.17 -2.52
CA VAL A 82 1.09 4.19 -2.11
C VAL A 82 0.22 4.55 -3.31
N THR A 83 -0.64 3.63 -3.71
CA THR A 83 -1.61 3.81 -4.80
C THR A 83 -3.00 3.96 -4.21
N PHE A 84 -3.64 5.08 -4.50
CA PHE A 84 -5.02 5.37 -4.15
C PHE A 84 -5.90 5.12 -5.37
N HIS A 85 -6.81 4.16 -5.29
CA HIS A 85 -7.83 3.89 -6.30
C HIS A 85 -9.18 4.39 -5.83
N LEU A 86 -9.94 4.97 -6.75
CA LEU A 86 -11.28 5.48 -6.54
C LEU A 86 -12.25 4.75 -7.46
N ALA A 87 -13.29 4.18 -6.87
CA ALA A 87 -14.39 3.56 -7.60
C ALA A 87 -15.73 4.17 -7.14
N GLN A 88 -16.63 4.40 -8.10
CA GLN A 88 -17.98 4.83 -7.78
C GLN A 88 -18.73 3.65 -7.14
N SER A 89 -19.26 3.83 -5.93
CA SER A 89 -20.00 2.77 -5.23
C SER A 89 -21.51 3.03 -5.15
N GLY A 90 -21.94 4.27 -5.34
CA GLY A 90 -23.34 4.70 -5.32
C GLY A 90 -23.44 6.16 -5.78
N GLU A 91 -24.62 6.78 -5.75
CA GLU A 91 -24.80 8.14 -6.29
C GLU A 91 -23.95 9.20 -5.55
N ASN A 92 -23.81 9.07 -4.22
CA ASN A 92 -23.04 9.97 -3.36
C ASN A 92 -21.94 9.26 -2.56
N SER A 93 -21.66 8.00 -2.87
CA SER A 93 -20.70 7.18 -2.12
C SER A 93 -19.56 6.72 -3.02
N THR A 94 -18.33 6.84 -2.51
CA THR A 94 -17.10 6.48 -3.21
C THR A 94 -16.34 5.42 -2.43
N CYS A 95 -15.91 4.38 -3.12
CA CYS A 95 -14.95 3.42 -2.57
C CYS A 95 -13.54 3.94 -2.82
N LEU A 96 -12.80 4.20 -1.74
CA LEU A 96 -11.38 4.51 -1.77
C LEU A 96 -10.61 3.23 -1.37
N ARG A 97 -9.79 2.73 -2.28
CA ARG A 97 -8.88 1.61 -2.02
C ARG A 97 -7.45 2.13 -1.97
N ILE A 98 -6.76 1.89 -0.87
CA ILE A 98 -5.39 2.33 -0.62
C ILE A 98 -4.49 1.11 -0.62
N ILE A 99 -3.55 1.07 -1.54
CA ILE A 99 -2.58 -0.01 -1.68
C ILE A 99 -1.22 0.55 -1.30
N HIS A 100 -0.67 0.08 -0.18
CA HIS A 100 0.64 0.47 0.32
C HIS A 100 1.63 -0.67 0.10
N GLN A 101 2.62 -0.45 -0.75
CA GLN A 101 3.65 -1.41 -1.10
C GLN A 101 5.03 -0.92 -0.66
N LEU A 102 5.77 -1.72 0.10
CA LEU A 102 7.14 -1.42 0.48
C LEU A 102 8.08 -1.81 -0.67
N THR A 103 8.66 -0.82 -1.33
CA THR A 103 9.48 -0.99 -2.55
C THR A 103 10.99 -0.96 -2.26
N ASP A 104 11.38 -0.58 -1.03
CA ASP A 104 12.77 -0.39 -0.64
C ASP A 104 13.62 -1.66 -0.77
N ALA A 105 14.78 -1.54 -1.40
CA ALA A 105 15.71 -2.62 -1.69
C ALA A 105 16.34 -3.26 -0.43
N LYS A 106 16.44 -2.52 0.69
CA LYS A 106 16.89 -3.07 1.99
C LYS A 106 15.87 -4.06 2.54
N CYS A 107 14.63 -3.91 2.12
CA CYS A 107 13.56 -4.85 2.32
C CYS A 107 13.36 -5.77 1.10
N LEU A 108 14.34 -6.01 0.25
CA LEU A 108 14.26 -7.14 -0.68
C LEU A 108 15.05 -8.31 -0.07
N PRO A 109 14.56 -9.56 -0.15
CA PRO A 109 15.41 -10.68 0.18
C PRO A 109 16.68 -10.58 -0.69
N PRO A 110 17.86 -10.87 -0.14
CA PRO A 110 19.08 -10.83 -0.95
C PRO A 110 18.87 -11.71 -2.17
N ALA A 111 19.21 -11.18 -3.35
CA ALA A 111 19.24 -11.98 -4.57
C ALA A 111 20.07 -13.23 -4.26
N LYS A 112 19.50 -14.42 -4.51
CA LYS A 112 20.19 -15.69 -4.28
C LYS A 112 21.51 -15.62 -5.06
N ALA A 113 22.63 -15.53 -4.36
CA ALA A 113 23.92 -15.43 -4.99
C ALA A 113 24.13 -16.66 -5.88
N ALA A 114 24.48 -16.45 -7.15
CA ALA A 114 24.66 -17.53 -8.12
C ALA A 114 25.91 -18.39 -7.85
N ASN A 115 26.71 -18.03 -6.84
CA ASN A 115 27.94 -18.71 -6.44
C ASN A 115 27.78 -19.45 -5.10
N SER A 116 26.67 -20.16 -4.89
CA SER A 116 26.58 -21.10 -3.78
C SER A 116 27.37 -22.37 -4.12
N ASN A 117 28.70 -22.33 -4.00
CA ASN A 117 29.49 -23.56 -3.85
C ASN A 117 29.39 -24.01 -2.39
N SER A 118 28.21 -24.49 -2.00
CA SER A 118 28.01 -25.16 -0.72
C SER A 118 28.79 -26.47 -0.76
N VAL A 119 29.98 -26.46 -0.17
CA VAL A 119 30.77 -27.66 0.11
C VAL A 119 29.95 -28.51 1.07
N GLU A 120 29.36 -29.59 0.56
CA GLU A 120 28.85 -30.68 1.38
C GLU A 120 30.04 -31.41 2.00
N MET A 121 30.50 -30.97 3.19
CA MET A 121 31.38 -31.80 4.01
C MET A 121 30.53 -32.88 4.67
N ILE A 122 30.62 -34.10 4.14
CA ILE A 122 30.20 -35.33 4.81
C ILE A 122 31.21 -35.60 5.93
N CYS A 123 30.79 -35.48 7.19
CA CYS A 123 31.51 -36.09 8.30
C CYS A 123 31.20 -37.59 8.29
N ALA A 124 32.16 -38.42 7.86
CA ALA A 124 32.09 -39.85 8.09
C ALA A 124 32.31 -40.13 9.59
N ALA A 125 31.44 -40.95 10.17
CA ALA A 125 31.55 -41.46 11.53
C ALA A 125 32.46 -42.70 11.60
#